data_AF-A0A315U128-F1
#
_entry.id   AF-A0A315U128-F1
#
_cell.length_a   1.000
_cell.length_b   1.000
_cell.length_c   1.000
_cell.angle_alpha   90.00
_cell.angle_beta   90.00
_cell.angle_gamma   90.00
#
_symmetry.space_group_name_H-M   'P 1'
#
loop_
_entity.id
_entity.type
_entity.pdbx_description
1 polymer ?
#
loop_
_entity_poly.entity_id
_entity_poly.type
_entity_poly.pdbx_seq_one_letter_code
_entity_poly.pdbx_strand_id
1 'polypeptide(L)'
;MNHHGDPNVEAAVRTAGLIAALTYIDHVGFHGIATSLTGASPRIDRSWPGSIGNARTAVAAIDWPNEIQTLAERFAAAAQRLASALDQRDISVTAEPAQELHVAYHALSDAGWAYLAKAAGIPEEGMTAHHHEHDTPPSAL
;
A
#
# COMPACT_ATOMS: atom_id res chain seq x y z
N MET A 1 -20.13 33.13 10.50
CA MET A 1 -20.99 31.93 10.46
C MET A 1 -20.06 30.74 10.30
N ASN A 2 -19.82 30.00 11.37
CA ASN A 2 -18.99 28.79 11.33
C ASN A 2 -19.92 27.64 10.95
N HIS A 3 -19.84 27.18 9.70
CA HIS A 3 -20.43 25.91 9.30
C HIS A 3 -19.54 24.79 9.85
N HIS A 4 -19.82 24.33 11.07
CA HIS A 4 -19.38 23.00 11.47
C HIS A 4 -20.26 22.01 10.70
N GLY A 5 -19.64 21.15 9.90
CA GLY A 5 -20.36 20.13 9.14
C GLY A 5 -21.12 19.20 10.07
N ASP A 6 -22.16 18.54 9.56
CA ASP A 6 -22.80 17.45 10.30
C ASP A 6 -21.74 16.36 10.56
N PRO A 7 -21.46 15.99 11.82
CA PRO A 7 -20.42 15.02 12.16
C PRO A 7 -20.65 13.65 11.50
N ASN A 8 -21.91 13.30 11.21
CA ASN A 8 -22.23 12.06 10.49
C ASN A 8 -21.82 12.12 9.02
N VAL A 9 -21.99 13.29 8.38
CA VAL A 9 -21.54 13.51 7.00
C VAL A 9 -20.02 13.49 6.92
N GLU A 10 -19.34 14.12 7.87
CA GLU A 10 -17.88 14.09 7.94
C GLU A 10 -17.33 12.67 8.16
N ALA A 11 -17.98 11.87 9.01
CA ALA A 11 -17.61 10.47 9.23
C ALA A 11 -17.79 9.64 7.95
N ALA A 12 -18.93 9.79 7.26
CA ALA A 12 -19.19 9.08 6.01
C ALA A 12 -18.20 9.46 4.89
N VAL A 13 -17.84 10.74 4.77
CA VAL A 13 -16.83 11.22 3.82
C VAL A 13 -15.46 10.61 4.12
N ARG A 14 -15.06 10.54 5.39
CA ARG A 14 -13.80 9.88 5.80
C ARG A 14 -13.80 8.39 5.45
N THR A 15 -14.89 7.67 5.75
CA THR A 15 -15.02 6.25 5.40
C THR A 15 -14.93 6.03 3.88
N ALA A 16 -15.63 6.85 3.08
CA ALA A 16 -15.57 6.76 1.63
C ALA A 16 -14.16 7.07 1.09
N GLY A 17 -13.47 8.08 1.66
CA GLY A 17 -12.09 8.40 1.31
C GLY A 17 -11.12 7.24 1.58
N LEU A 18 -11.23 6.61 2.75
CA LEU A 18 -10.45 5.43 3.11
C LEU A 18 -10.67 4.28 2.12
N ILE A 19 -11.93 3.93 1.85
CA ILE A 19 -12.28 2.87 0.89
C ILE A 19 -11.70 3.17 -0.50
N ALA A 20 -11.83 4.42 -0.97
CA ALA A 20 -11.32 4.83 -2.28
C ALA A 20 -9.79 4.72 -2.35
N ALA A 21 -9.07 5.19 -1.33
CA ALA A 21 -7.62 5.10 -1.29
C ALA A 21 -7.14 3.63 -1.24
N LEU A 22 -7.72 2.81 -0.35
CA LEU A 22 -7.39 1.39 -0.22
C LEU A 22 -7.64 0.63 -1.52
N THR A 23 -8.83 0.78 -2.10
CA THR A 23 -9.17 0.15 -3.38
C THR A 23 -8.23 0.57 -4.50
N TYR A 24 -7.81 1.84 -4.52
CA TYR A 24 -6.87 2.32 -5.52
C TYR A 24 -5.48 1.69 -5.35
N ILE A 25 -4.93 1.68 -4.13
CA ILE A 25 -3.59 1.11 -3.90
C ILE A 25 -3.55 -0.40 -4.12
N ASP A 26 -4.62 -1.13 -3.77
CA ASP A 26 -4.74 -2.57 -4.00
C ASP A 26 -4.76 -2.90 -5.50
N HIS A 27 -5.35 -2.02 -6.32
CA HIS A 27 -5.43 -2.20 -7.76
C HIS A 27 -4.08 -2.01 -8.49
N VAL A 28 -3.14 -1.25 -7.93
CA VAL A 28 -1.86 -0.93 -8.59
C VAL A 28 -0.98 -2.18 -8.80
N GLY A 29 -1.13 -3.20 -7.94
CA GLY A 29 -0.40 -4.46 -8.09
C GLY A 29 1.06 -4.38 -7.64
N PHE A 30 1.34 -3.73 -6.51
CA PHE A 30 2.70 -3.54 -5.98
C PHE A 30 3.51 -4.83 -5.80
N HIS A 31 2.86 -5.93 -5.42
CA HIS A 31 3.50 -7.25 -5.38
C HIS A 31 4.07 -7.65 -6.75
N GLY A 32 3.26 -7.54 -7.81
CA GLY A 32 3.68 -7.87 -9.18
C GLY A 32 4.78 -6.93 -9.70
N ILE A 33 4.75 -5.66 -9.32
CA ILE A 33 5.83 -4.70 -9.60
C ILE A 33 7.13 -5.17 -8.93
N ALA A 34 7.09 -5.46 -7.63
CA ALA A 34 8.27 -5.92 -6.89
C ALA A 34 8.85 -7.21 -7.48
N THR A 35 8.03 -8.24 -7.73
CA THR A 35 8.46 -9.49 -8.37
C THR A 35 9.03 -9.25 -9.77
N SER A 36 8.49 -8.30 -10.53
CA SER A 36 9.00 -7.99 -11.88
C SER A 36 10.32 -7.24 -11.87
N LEU A 37 10.62 -6.49 -10.81
CA LEU A 37 11.87 -5.76 -10.63
C LEU A 37 12.99 -6.64 -10.04
N THR A 38 12.65 -7.68 -9.28
CA THR A 38 13.62 -8.51 -8.54
C THR A 38 13.71 -9.96 -9.02
N GLY A 39 12.83 -10.39 -9.92
CA GLY A 39 12.80 -11.77 -10.44
C GLY A 39 13.96 -12.12 -11.37
N ALA A 40 13.94 -13.33 -11.92
CA ALA A 40 15.02 -13.85 -12.77
C ALA A 40 15.21 -13.10 -14.11
N SER A 41 14.22 -12.31 -14.54
CA SER A 41 14.31 -11.44 -15.71
C SER A 41 13.75 -10.06 -15.36
N PRO A 42 14.53 -9.24 -14.65
CA PRO A 42 14.12 -7.92 -14.20
C PRO A 42 13.74 -7.01 -15.37
N ARG A 43 12.61 -6.30 -15.24
CA ARG A 43 12.17 -5.34 -16.26
C ARG A 43 11.53 -4.13 -15.61
N ILE A 44 11.67 -2.97 -16.25
CA ILE A 44 10.97 -1.74 -15.89
C ILE A 44 9.84 -1.50 -16.89
N ASP A 45 8.60 -1.44 -16.40
CA ASP A 45 7.48 -0.95 -17.18
C ASP A 45 7.39 0.58 -17.08
N ARG A 46 7.16 1.25 -18.22
CA ARG A 46 7.09 2.72 -18.28
C ARG A 46 5.85 3.29 -17.61
N SER A 47 4.82 2.49 -17.38
CA SER A 47 3.59 2.92 -16.69
C SER A 47 3.75 3.01 -15.17
N TRP A 48 4.69 2.26 -14.58
CA TRP A 48 4.79 2.14 -13.12
C TRP A 48 5.04 3.46 -12.39
N PRO A 49 5.96 4.36 -12.80
CA PRO A 49 6.15 5.64 -12.11
C PRO A 49 4.86 6.45 -11.97
N GLY A 50 4.04 6.48 -13.03
CA GLY A 50 2.75 7.17 -13.03
C GLY A 50 1.75 6.54 -12.07
N SER A 51 1.61 5.21 -12.10
CA SER A 51 0.70 4.49 -11.22
C SER A 51 1.11 4.61 -9.74
N ILE A 52 2.40 4.47 -9.43
CA ILE A 52 2.94 4.64 -8.07
C ILE A 52 2.75 6.09 -7.59
N GLY A 53 3.00 7.07 -8.46
CA GLY A 53 2.77 8.49 -8.15
C GLY A 53 1.31 8.80 -7.82
N ASN A 54 0.37 8.29 -8.61
CA ASN A 54 -1.05 8.46 -8.35
C ASN A 54 -1.49 7.78 -7.05
N ALA A 55 -0.95 6.59 -6.76
CA ALA A 55 -1.23 5.88 -5.51
C ALA A 55 -0.76 6.67 -4.29
N ARG A 56 0.46 7.23 -4.37
CA ARG A 56 0.99 8.14 -3.36
C ARG A 56 0.10 9.36 -3.18
N THR A 57 -0.39 9.97 -4.27
CA THR A 57 -1.31 11.12 -4.19
C THR A 57 -2.63 10.73 -3.54
N ALA A 58 -3.21 9.58 -3.87
CA ALA A 58 -4.45 9.11 -3.26
C ALA A 58 -4.30 8.92 -1.74
N VAL A 59 -3.20 8.31 -1.29
CA VAL A 59 -2.90 8.15 0.13
C VAL A 59 -2.67 9.49 0.83
N ALA A 60 -2.02 10.45 0.18
CA ALA A 60 -1.74 11.77 0.76
C ALA A 60 -2.96 12.72 0.76
N ALA A 61 -4.01 12.43 -0.02
CA ALA A 61 -5.16 13.31 -0.20
C ALA A 61 -6.27 13.11 0.84
N ILE A 62 -6.14 12.12 1.72
CA ILE A 62 -7.15 11.81 2.74
C ILE A 62 -6.58 11.91 4.15
N ASP A 63 -7.47 12.18 5.11
CA ASP A 63 -7.15 12.11 6.52
C ASP A 63 -7.25 10.66 7.00
N TRP A 64 -6.14 10.06 7.41
CA TRP A 64 -6.13 8.72 7.98
C TRP A 64 -6.47 8.75 9.48
N PRO A 65 -7.10 7.69 10.01
CA PRO A 65 -7.20 7.48 11.44
C PRO A 65 -5.81 7.51 12.09
N ASN A 66 -5.69 8.12 13.27
CA ASN A 66 -4.42 8.25 13.99
C ASN A 66 -3.66 6.92 14.15
N GLU A 67 -4.38 5.81 14.33
CA GLU A 67 -3.80 4.47 14.47
C GLU A 67 -3.16 3.91 13.19
N ILE A 68 -3.52 4.44 12.01
CA ILE A 68 -2.99 4.01 10.70
C ILE A 68 -2.12 5.10 10.03
N GLN A 69 -2.20 6.35 10.48
CA GLN A 69 -1.49 7.50 9.89
C GLN A 69 0.01 7.23 9.62
N THR A 70 0.74 6.66 10.57
CA THR A 70 2.17 6.35 10.38
C THR A 70 2.42 5.33 9.27
N LEU A 71 1.49 4.39 9.05
CA LEU A 71 1.58 3.43 7.94
C LEU A 71 1.35 4.11 6.59
N ALA A 72 0.41 5.05 6.52
CA ALA A 72 0.16 5.86 5.33
C ALA A 72 1.37 6.71 4.95
N GLU A 73 2.01 7.35 5.93
CA GLU A 73 3.24 8.11 5.74
C GLU A 73 4.39 7.23 5.25
N ARG A 74 4.55 6.04 5.85
CA ARG A 74 5.57 5.06 5.44
C ARG A 74 5.37 4.62 3.99
N PHE A 75 4.12 4.33 3.59
CA PHE A 75 3.78 4.00 2.21
C PHE A 75 4.12 5.16 1.27
N ALA A 76 3.71 6.39 1.59
CA ALA A 76 3.96 7.55 0.73
C ALA A 76 5.47 7.82 0.54
N ALA A 77 6.28 7.60 1.59
CA ALA A 77 7.73 7.72 1.53
C ALA A 77 8.37 6.62 0.66
N ALA A 78 7.94 5.35 0.83
CA ALA A 78 8.44 4.24 0.02
C ALA A 78 8.05 4.38 -1.45
N ALA A 79 6.82 4.84 -1.73
CA ALA A 79 6.33 5.10 -3.08
C ALA A 79 7.17 6.18 -3.78
N GLN A 80 7.53 7.24 -3.06
CA GLN A 80 8.43 8.27 -3.58
C GLN A 80 9.82 7.70 -3.92
N ARG A 81 10.40 6.87 -3.03
CA ARG A 81 11.72 6.27 -3.28
C ARG A 81 11.72 5.38 -4.51
N LEU A 82 10.72 4.52 -4.66
CA LEU A 82 10.64 3.66 -5.84
C LEU A 82 10.38 4.48 -7.12
N ALA A 83 9.49 5.47 -7.10
CA ALA A 83 9.25 6.32 -8.27
C ALA A 83 10.55 7.02 -8.74
N SER A 84 11.32 7.59 -7.81
CA SER A 84 12.61 8.21 -8.11
C SER A 84 13.68 7.21 -8.58
N ALA A 85 13.64 5.95 -8.12
CA ALA A 85 14.52 4.91 -8.64
C ALA A 85 14.14 4.52 -10.09
N LEU A 86 12.84 4.38 -10.37
CA LEU A 86 12.34 4.05 -11.70
C LEU A 86 12.62 5.14 -12.74
N ASP A 87 12.62 6.42 -12.34
CA ASP A 87 12.97 7.55 -13.21
C ASP A 87 14.41 7.49 -13.73
N GLN A 88 15.31 6.85 -12.99
CA GLN A 88 16.69 6.62 -13.44
C GLN A 88 16.79 5.57 -14.54
N ARG A 89 15.72 4.75 -14.72
CA ARG A 89 15.66 3.65 -15.68
C ARG A 89 16.79 2.63 -15.52
N ASP A 90 17.35 2.55 -14.33
CA ASP A 90 18.37 1.59 -13.95
C ASP A 90 17.73 0.58 -13.00
N ILE A 91 17.70 -0.68 -13.42
CA ILE A 91 17.09 -1.75 -12.64
C ILE A 91 17.88 -2.02 -11.34
N SER A 92 19.19 -1.79 -11.33
CA SER A 92 20.08 -2.12 -10.21
C SER A 92 19.75 -1.34 -8.93
N VAL A 93 19.10 -0.17 -9.07
CA VAL A 93 18.72 0.70 -7.94
C VAL A 93 17.26 0.54 -7.52
N THR A 94 16.50 -0.37 -8.14
CA THR A 94 15.04 -0.50 -7.90
C THR A 94 14.66 -1.58 -6.90
N ALA A 95 15.52 -2.57 -6.66
CA ALA A 95 15.16 -3.77 -5.89
C ALA A 95 14.77 -3.45 -4.44
N GLU A 96 15.62 -2.71 -3.71
CA GLU A 96 15.35 -2.33 -2.32
C GLU A 96 14.14 -1.40 -2.19
N PRO A 97 14.02 -0.28 -2.95
CA PRO A 97 12.81 0.54 -2.92
C PRO A 97 11.53 -0.21 -3.28
N ALA A 98 11.59 -1.20 -4.18
CA ALA A 98 10.43 -2.01 -4.53
C ALA A 98 9.99 -2.92 -3.38
N GLN A 99 10.94 -3.55 -2.69
CA GLN A 99 10.64 -4.37 -1.51
C GLN A 99 10.08 -3.51 -0.37
N GLU A 100 10.64 -2.33 -0.13
CA GLU A 100 10.12 -1.42 0.89
C GLU A 100 8.68 -1.00 0.61
N LEU A 101 8.37 -0.64 -0.65
CA LEU A 101 7.01 -0.27 -1.04
C LEU A 101 6.06 -1.46 -0.93
N HIS A 102 6.47 -2.66 -1.32
CA HIS A 102 5.68 -3.88 -1.18
C HIS A 102 5.29 -4.15 0.28
N VAL A 103 6.23 -4.04 1.21
CA VAL A 103 5.96 -4.22 2.64
C VAL A 103 5.06 -3.10 3.19
N ALA A 104 5.34 -1.84 2.83
CA ALA A 104 4.53 -0.71 3.29
C ALA A 104 3.09 -0.77 2.75
N TYR A 105 2.92 -1.25 1.52
CA TYR A 105 1.62 -1.51 0.90
C TYR A 105 0.80 -2.51 1.72
N HIS A 106 1.35 -3.70 2.01
CA HIS A 106 0.63 -4.71 2.79
C HIS A 106 0.25 -4.16 4.17
N ALA A 107 1.20 -3.55 4.87
CA ALA A 107 0.93 -3.00 6.19
C ALA A 107 -0.20 -1.95 6.18
N LEU A 108 -0.21 -1.04 5.20
CA LEU A 108 -1.27 -0.03 5.09
C LEU A 108 -2.61 -0.63 4.68
N SER A 109 -2.63 -1.51 3.68
CA SER A 109 -3.86 -2.12 3.16
C SER A 109 -4.53 -2.99 4.23
N ASP A 110 -3.76 -3.88 4.86
CA ASP A 110 -4.27 -4.79 5.90
C ASP A 110 -4.84 -3.99 7.09
N ALA A 111 -4.10 -3.00 7.58
CA ALA A 111 -4.55 -2.17 8.70
C ALA A 111 -5.78 -1.32 8.34
N GLY A 112 -5.81 -0.76 7.13
CA GLY A 112 -6.94 0.05 6.67
C GLY A 112 -8.23 -0.74 6.55
N TRP A 113 -8.18 -1.94 5.96
CA TRP A 113 -9.34 -2.82 5.87
C TRP A 113 -9.77 -3.35 7.24
N ALA A 114 -8.83 -3.69 8.12
CA ALA A 114 -9.15 -4.08 9.51
C ALA A 114 -9.87 -2.97 10.27
N TYR A 115 -9.42 -1.72 10.13
CA TYR A 115 -10.09 -0.56 10.73
C TYR A 115 -11.52 -0.39 10.22
N LEU A 116 -11.73 -0.49 8.91
CA LEU A 116 -13.06 -0.39 8.31
C LEU A 116 -13.99 -1.53 8.76
N ALA A 117 -13.47 -2.76 8.85
CA ALA A 117 -14.23 -3.91 9.34
C ALA A 117 -14.68 -3.69 10.80
N LYS A 118 -13.75 -3.27 11.67
CA LYS A 118 -14.04 -2.91 13.07
C LYS A 118 -15.09 -1.79 13.17
N ALA A 119 -14.96 -0.73 12.38
CA ALA A 119 -15.91 0.38 12.35
C ALA A 119 -17.31 -0.04 11.88
N ALA A 120 -17.40 -1.06 11.02
CA ALA A 120 -18.64 -1.65 10.53
C ALA A 120 -19.24 -2.71 11.48
N GLY A 121 -18.54 -3.09 12.56
CA GLY A 121 -18.95 -4.17 13.46
C GLY A 121 -18.84 -5.57 12.83
N ILE A 122 -18.00 -5.73 11.81
CA ILE A 122 -17.72 -7.02 11.18
C ILE A 122 -16.63 -7.71 12.03
N PRO A 123 -16.86 -8.93 12.54
CA PRO A 123 -15.86 -9.66 13.30
C PRO A 123 -14.64 -9.98 12.43
N GLU A 124 -13.44 -9.96 13.03
CA GLU A 124 -12.20 -10.43 12.38
C GLU A 124 -12.24 -11.95 12.22
N GLU A 125 -13.07 -12.46 11.31
CA GLU A 125 -13.02 -13.87 10.92
C GLU A 125 -11.96 -14.05 9.82
N GLY A 126 -10.85 -14.70 10.16
CA GLY A 126 -10.01 -15.37 9.16
C GLY A 126 -9.18 -14.48 8.23
N MET A 127 -8.70 -13.33 8.69
CA MET A 127 -7.51 -12.69 8.10
C MET A 127 -6.27 -13.54 8.45
N THR A 128 -6.25 -14.79 7.99
CA THR A 128 -5.08 -15.66 8.13
C THR A 128 -3.93 -14.94 7.46
N ALA A 129 -2.93 -14.58 8.26
CA ALA A 129 -1.63 -14.14 7.80
C ALA A 129 -1.25 -14.95 6.57
N HIS A 130 -1.11 -14.29 5.42
CA HIS A 130 -0.32 -14.82 4.32
C HIS A 130 1.16 -14.80 4.76
N HIS A 131 1.48 -15.58 5.80
CA HIS A 131 2.81 -16.08 6.01
C HIS A 131 3.12 -16.94 4.78
N HIS A 132 3.90 -16.37 3.87
CA HIS A 132 4.76 -17.17 3.04
C HIS A 132 5.68 -17.95 3.97
N GLU A 133 5.23 -19.15 4.33
CA GLU A 133 6.09 -20.20 4.84
C GLU A 133 7.18 -20.40 3.78
N HIS A 134 8.40 -19.99 4.11
CA HIS A 134 9.57 -20.42 3.37
C HIS A 134 9.70 -21.93 3.59
N ASP A 135 9.17 -22.68 2.63
CA ASP A 135 9.37 -24.10 2.47
C ASP A 135 10.88 -24.33 2.24
N THR A 136 11.64 -24.48 3.33
CA THR A 136 13.04 -24.94 3.27
C THR A 136 13.04 -26.43 2.94
N PRO A 137 13.57 -26.86 1.77
CA PRO A 137 13.72 -28.28 1.50
C PRO A 137 14.75 -28.89 2.47
N PRO A 138 14.57 -30.16 2.86
CA PRO A 138 15.53 -30.83 3.74
C PRO A 138 16.89 -30.95 3.05
N SER A 139 17.92 -30.46 3.74
CA SER A 139 19.32 -30.69 3.37
C SER A 139 19.59 -32.18 3.32
N ALA A 140 19.91 -32.70 2.13
CA ALA A 140 20.50 -34.01 1.95
C ALA A 140 22.01 -33.91 2.16
N LEU A 141 22.51 -34.51 3.25
CA LEU A 141 23.84 -35.13 3.35
C LEU A 141 23.75 -36.35 4.27
#